data_AF-A0A395W0B7-F1
#
_entry.id   AF-A0A395W0B7-F1
#
_cell.length_a   1.000
_cell.length_b   1.000
_cell.length_c   1.000
_cell.angle_alpha   90.00
_cell.angle_beta   90.00
_cell.angle_gamma   90.00
#
_symmetry.space_group_name_H-M   'P 1'
#
loop_
_entity.id
_entity.type
_entity.pdbx_description
1 polymer ?
#
loop_
_entity_poly.entity_id
_entity_poly.type
_entity_poly.pdbx_seq_one_letter_code
_entity_poly.pdbx_strand_id
1 'polypeptide(L)' 'MFLKLIFLEGKKRKPFFQANPPRKIHIFSSRVSVVKDGYFTTAQTNGNDIAYAWFVWKKGNKGDAVVDWIN' A
#
# COMPACT_ATOMS: atom_id res chain seq x y z
N MET A 1 -6.02 2.49 4.59
CA MET A 1 -5.28 1.27 5.02
C MET A 1 -3.86 1.39 4.53
N PHE A 2 -2.85 1.15 5.37
CA PHE A 2 -1.44 1.16 4.99
C PHE A 2 -0.94 -0.27 4.78
N LEU A 3 -0.53 -0.63 3.56
CA LEU A 3 -0.16 -2.00 3.18
C LEU A 3 1.03 -2.00 2.23
N LYS A 4 1.74 -3.14 2.13
CA LYS A 4 2.79 -3.34 1.13
C LYS A 4 2.18 -3.26 -0.27
N LEU A 5 2.92 -2.70 -1.24
CA LEU A 5 2.45 -2.55 -2.62
C LEU A 5 2.11 -3.90 -3.28
N ILE A 6 2.86 -4.95 -2.94
CA ILE A 6 2.61 -6.35 -3.36
C ILE A 6 1.20 -6.87 -3.00
N PHE A 7 0.47 -6.15 -2.14
CA PHE A 7 -0.95 -6.42 -1.91
C PHE A 7 -1.76 -6.43 -3.22
N LEU A 8 -1.41 -5.57 -4.20
CA LEU A 8 -2.05 -5.50 -5.51
C LEU A 8 -1.77 -6.71 -6.42
N GLU A 9 -0.63 -7.40 -6.26
CA GLU A 9 -0.16 -8.44 -7.18
C GLU A 9 -0.82 -9.82 -6.96
N GLY A 10 -1.65 -9.97 -5.92
CA GLY A 10 -2.23 -11.25 -5.56
C GLY A 10 -3.26 -11.74 -6.58
N LYS A 11 -2.96 -12.80 -7.34
CA LYS A 11 -3.88 -13.41 -8.33
C LYS A 11 -5.28 -13.70 -7.73
N LYS A 12 -5.33 -14.27 -6.53
CA LYS A 12 -6.59 -14.56 -5.81
C LYS A 12 -7.35 -13.30 -5.36
N ARG A 13 -6.68 -12.15 -5.25
CA ARG A 13 -7.29 -10.85 -4.89
C ARG A 13 -7.77 -10.05 -6.10
N LYS A 14 -7.43 -10.45 -7.33
CA LYS A 14 -7.94 -9.76 -8.53
C LYS A 14 -9.48 -9.65 -8.54
N PRO A 15 -10.27 -10.71 -8.26
CA PRO A 15 -11.72 -10.57 -8.19
C PRO A 15 -12.19 -9.60 -7.10
N PHE A 16 -11.49 -9.55 -5.97
CA PHE A 16 -11.78 -8.60 -4.88
C PHE A 16 -11.61 -7.15 -5.34
N PHE A 17 -10.50 -6.82 -6.01
CA PHE A 17 -10.26 -5.46 -6.52
C PHE A 17 -11.19 -5.08 -7.68
N GLN A 18 -11.61 -6.04 -8.49
CA GLN A 18 -12.59 -5.80 -9.56
C GLN A 18 -13.99 -5.53 -8.99
N ALA A 19 -14.42 -6.29 -7.99
CA ALA A 19 -15.73 -6.11 -7.36
C ALA A 19 -15.77 -4.90 -6.42
N ASN A 20 -14.64 -4.61 -5.78
CA ASN A 20 -14.48 -3.53 -4.81
C ASN A 20 -13.15 -2.84 -5.09
N PRO A 21 -13.08 -1.90 -6.04
CA PRO A 21 -11.86 -1.14 -6.27
C PRO A 21 -11.65 -0.09 -5.17
N PRO A 22 -10.42 0.12 -4.68
CA PRO A 22 -10.13 1.25 -3.82
C PRO A 22 -10.40 2.55 -4.59
N ARG A 23 -10.86 3.59 -3.89
CA ARG A 23 -11.12 4.90 -4.51
C ARG A 23 -9.81 5.57 -4.94
N LYS A 24 -8.77 5.45 -4.12
CA LYS A 24 -7.46 6.04 -4.37
C LYS A 24 -6.36 5.20 -3.73
N ILE A 25 -5.21 5.13 -4.38
CA ILE A 25 -3.99 4.51 -3.87
C ILE A 25 -2.91 5.59 -3.86
N HIS A 26 -2.46 5.97 -2.66
CA HIS A 26 -1.33 6.87 -2.51
C HIS A 26 -0.04 6.05 -2.43
N ILE A 27 0.91 6.31 -3.32
CA ILE A 27 2.17 5.56 -3.43
C ILE A 27 3.36 6.45 -3.07
N PHE A 28 4.27 5.92 -2.27
CA PHE A 28 5.57 6.57 -2.03
C PHE A 28 6.44 6.43 -3.27
N SER A 29 7.18 7.48 -3.62
CA SER A 29 8.21 7.37 -4.68
C SER A 29 9.46 6.63 -4.21
N SER A 30 9.65 6.51 -2.89
CA SER A 30 10.72 5.77 -2.23
C SER A 30 10.20 4.54 -1.49
N ARG A 31 11.11 3.61 -1.16
CA ARG A 31 10.81 2.54 -0.19
C ARG A 31 10.87 3.11 1.22
N VAL A 32 10.07 2.55 2.13
CA VAL A 32 9.91 3.06 3.50
C VAL A 32 10.33 1.99 4.49
N SER A 33 11.11 2.39 5.49
CA SER A 33 11.45 1.55 6.64
C SER A 33 10.29 1.54 7.63
N VAL A 34 9.72 0.37 7.89
CA VAL A 34 8.61 0.20 8.84
C VAL A 34 9.01 -0.86 9.85
N VAL A 35 9.08 -0.46 11.11
CA VAL A 35 9.43 -1.35 12.24
C VAL A 35 8.24 -1.52 13.16
N LYS A 36 8.20 -2.67 13.85
CA LYS A 36 7.17 -2.92 14.85
C LYS A 36 7.30 -1.90 15.99
N ASP A 37 6.18 -1.30 16.37
CA ASP A 37 6.07 -0.35 17.48
C ASP A 37 6.96 0.91 17.36
N GLY A 38 7.49 1.22 16.18
CA GLY A 38 8.30 2.43 15.93
C GLY A 38 9.72 2.39 16.53
N TYR A 39 10.18 1.24 17.03
CA TYR A 39 11.55 1.09 17.54
C TYR A 39 12.52 0.77 16.42
N PHE A 40 13.19 1.80 15.90
CA PHE A 40 14.21 1.65 14.87
C PHE A 40 15.57 1.33 15.51
N THR A 41 16.04 0.09 15.33
CA THR A 41 17.44 -0.25 15.64
C THR A 41 18.29 -0.15 14.37
N THR A 42 19.58 0.14 14.53
CA THR A 42 20.54 0.30 13.42
C THR A 42 20.60 -0.91 12.50
N ALA A 43 20.44 -2.13 13.04
CA ALA A 43 20.38 -3.37 12.28
C ALA A 43 19.12 -3.51 11.39
N GLN A 44 18.01 -2.85 11.74
CA GLN A 44 16.74 -2.92 11.00
C GLN A 44 16.66 -1.92 9.84
N THR A 45 17.38 -0.80 9.94
CA THR A 45 17.47 0.24 8.90
C THR A 45 18.25 -0.18 7.66
N ASN A 46 19.11 -1.22 7.75
CA ASN A 46 20.07 -1.54 6.69
C ASN A 46 19.61 -2.60 5.68
N GLY A 47 18.34 -3.03 5.68
CA GLY A 47 17.94 -4.11 4.75
C GLY A 47 16.45 -4.38 4.53
N ASN A 48 15.52 -3.60 5.13
CA ASN A 48 14.10 -3.96 5.15
C ASN A 48 13.15 -2.87 4.60
N ASP A 49 13.66 -1.95 3.79
CA ASP A 49 12.81 -0.94 3.17
C ASP A 49 11.93 -1.58 2.11
N ILE A 50 10.62 -1.39 2.26
CA ILE A 50 9.61 -2.03 1.42
C ILE A 50 8.78 -0.94 0.74
N ALA A 51 8.29 -1.24 -0.47
CA ALA A 51 7.31 -0.40 -1.13
C ALA A 51 5.95 -0.53 -0.41
N TYR A 52 5.49 0.57 0.16
CA TYR A 52 4.18 0.67 0.81
C TYR A 52 3.26 1.63 0.06
N ALA A 53 1.96 1.52 0.31
CA ALA A 53 0.96 2.44 -0.20
C ALA A 53 -0.18 2.63 0.82
N TRP A 54 -0.85 3.79 0.74
CA TRP A 54 -2.07 4.06 1.48
C TRP A 54 -3.30 3.88 0.58
N PHE A 55 -4.11 2.87 0.90
CA PHE A 55 -5.33 2.51 0.19
C PHE A 55 -6.52 3.22 0.83
N VAL A 56 -7.22 4.04 0.04
CA VAL A 56 -8.45 4.74 0.44
C VAL A 56 -9.65 3.98 -0.09
N TRP A 57 -10.48 3.49 0.81
CA TRP A 57 -11.69 2.73 0.49
C TRP A 57 -12.93 3.58 0.70
N LYS A 58 -13.90 3.46 -0.21
CA LYS A 58 -15.23 4.05 -0.06
C LYS A 58 -16.27 2.95 -0.29
N LYS A 59 -17.22 2.80 0.62
CA LYS A 59 -18.30 1.81 0.46
C LYS A 59 -19.09 2.10 -0.82
N GLY A 60 -19.29 1.07 -1.65
CA GLY A 60 -20.00 1.19 -2.92
C GLY A 60 -19.23 1.99 -3.98
N ASN A 61 -17.90 2.10 -3.89
CA ASN A 61 -17.10 2.71 -4.95
C ASN A 61 -17.28 1.93 -6.26
N LYS A 62 -17.66 2.64 -7.33
CA LYS A 62 -17.84 2.08 -8.67
C LYS A 62 -16.90 2.67 -9.72
N GLY A 63 -16.07 3.64 -9.34
CA GLY A 63 -15.08 4.25 -10.22
C GLY A 63 -13.76 3.50 -10.19
N ASP A 64 -12.93 3.78 -11.20
CA ASP A 64 -11.58 3.25 -11.28
C ASP A 64 -10.70 3.71 -10.12
N ALA A 65 -9.75 2.87 -9.73
CA ALA A 65 -8.75 3.23 -8.74
C ALA A 65 -7.77 4.25 -9.34
N VAL A 66 -7.64 5.41 -8.71
CA VAL A 66 -6.68 6.45 -9.10
C VAL A 66 -5.40 6.31 -8.28
N VAL A 67 -4.25 6.37 -8.97
CA VAL A 67 -2.92 6.43 -8.33
C VAL A 67 -2.54 7.89 -8.13
N ASP A 68 -2.01 8.19 -6.94
CA ASP A 68 -1.54 9.50 -6.54
C ASP A 68 -0.21 9.32 -5.78
N TRP A 69 0.74 10.24 -5.92
CA TRP A 69 2.05 10.09 -5.28
C TRP A 69 2.07 10.86 -3.96
N ILE A 70 2.75 10.29 -2.95
CA ILE A 70 2.99 10.93 -1.65
C ILE A 70 4.49 10.90 -1.35
N ASN A 71 5.08 12.08 -1.14
CA ASN A 71 6.38 12.31 -0.50
C ASN A 71 6.57 13.81 -0.29
#